data_AF-A0A7J8GIA5-F1
#
_entry.id   AF-A0A7J8GIA5-F1
#
_cell.length_a   1.000
_cell.length_b   1.000
_cell.length_c   1.000
_cell.angle_alpha   90.00
_cell.angle_beta   90.00
_cell.angle_gamma   90.00
#
_symmetry.space_group_name_H-M   'P 1'
#
loop_
_entity.id
_entity.type
_entity.pdbx_description
1 polymer ?
#
loop_
_entity_poly.entity_id
_entity_poly.type
_entity_poly.pdbx_seq_one_letter_code
_entity_poly.pdbx_strand_id
1 'polypeptide(L)'
;MGCGLHSPDVTTAPSPRAPPPPRREAAPLHLSCLLLVTDEHGTILGIDLLMDGVQESAGRGSGTENLVPRAYALLCHSMACPMGSGDPRKPRQLTVGDAQLHRELESLVPRLGVKLAKTPMRTWGPRPGFTFASLRARTCHVCHRHSFEVKLTPCPQCNAVLYCGEACLRADWRRCPDDVSHRFWCPRLAAFMERAGELATLPFTYTAEVTSETFNKEAFLASRGLTRGYWTQISMLIPGPGTPRHPRGSTPFLSLLLNGDPYQLLQGYGPALMPPVPLEPPRCLFGSWQDYYSWRGLSLDSPMAVLLTYPLTVYYVITHLVPQSFPELNIQNKQSLKIHVVEAGKEFDLVMVFWELLVLLPHVALELQFVGDGLPPESDQQHFTLQRDGPEVSVRPGSGVSARLSCGTKEKGSRRDLQIKVSARPYHLLQGPKPDLVIGFNSGFGLKDTWLSSLPRLQSLRVPAFFTESSEYGCVMDDQTMAVATGGGTSPPQPNPFRSPFRLRAADNCMPWYCNAFIFHLVYKPPQGSGARTAPGPGAPAPTPAAPPAPARRRRGEKKPGRGARRRR
;
A
#
# COMPACT_ATOMS: atom_id res chain seq x y z
N MET A 1 -43.66 56.38 30.15
CA MET A 1 -44.80 55.48 30.42
C MET A 1 -44.33 54.06 30.14
N GLY A 2 -44.31 53.10 31.06
CA GLY A 2 -44.50 53.11 32.51
C GLY A 2 -44.22 51.72 33.10
N CYS A 3 -43.74 51.64 34.35
CA CYS A 3 -43.73 50.51 35.32
C CYS A 3 -43.33 49.07 34.86
N GLY A 4 -42.52 48.28 35.59
CA GLY A 4 -41.77 48.52 36.84
C GLY A 4 -41.12 47.25 37.42
N LEU A 5 -40.07 47.44 38.25
CA LEU A 5 -39.57 46.61 39.37
C LEU A 5 -39.63 45.05 39.33
N HIS A 6 -38.47 44.37 39.21
CA HIS A 6 -37.72 43.73 40.32
C HIS A 6 -36.54 42.84 39.83
N SER A 7 -35.51 42.68 40.67
CA SER A 7 -34.30 41.83 40.50
C SER A 7 -34.43 40.50 41.30
N PRO A 8 -33.43 39.59 41.40
CA PRO A 8 -32.19 39.39 40.61
C PRO A 8 -31.94 37.90 40.17
N ASP A 9 -30.83 37.68 39.45
CA ASP A 9 -30.03 36.44 39.29
C ASP A 9 -30.67 35.03 39.29
N VAL A 10 -30.70 34.43 38.09
CA VAL A 10 -30.32 33.01 37.90
C VAL A 10 -29.42 32.89 36.67
N THR A 11 -28.17 32.48 36.86
CA THR A 11 -27.24 32.14 35.78
C THR A 11 -27.70 30.89 35.04
N THR A 12 -28.32 31.06 33.87
CA THR A 12 -28.71 29.94 33.00
C THR A 12 -27.53 29.47 32.15
N ALA A 13 -27.25 28.16 32.21
CA ALA A 13 -26.21 27.51 31.43
C ALA A 13 -26.52 27.54 29.91
N PRO A 14 -25.50 27.59 29.03
CA PRO A 14 -25.71 27.54 27.59
C PRO A 14 -26.25 26.17 27.16
N SER A 15 -27.30 26.20 26.34
CA SER A 15 -27.98 25.02 25.77
C SER A 15 -27.01 24.06 25.07
N PRO A 16 -27.19 22.72 25.18
CA PRO A 16 -26.32 21.75 24.54
C PRO A 16 -26.34 21.92 23.02
N ARG A 17 -25.15 22.11 22.42
CA ARG A 17 -24.98 22.07 20.97
C ARG A 17 -25.40 20.70 20.45
N ALA A 18 -26.20 20.69 19.38
CA ALA A 18 -26.61 19.47 18.70
C ALA A 18 -25.36 18.63 18.32
N PRO A 19 -25.42 17.30 18.46
CA PRO A 19 -24.29 16.44 18.13
C PRO A 19 -23.93 16.59 16.64
N PRO A 20 -22.64 16.53 16.27
CA PRO A 20 -22.23 16.49 14.87
C PRO A 20 -22.84 15.25 14.21
N PRO A 21 -23.18 15.31 12.90
CA PRO A 21 -23.76 14.17 12.21
C PRO A 21 -22.80 12.96 12.29
N PRO A 22 -23.32 11.73 12.46
CA PRO A 22 -22.49 10.55 12.57
C PRO A 22 -21.60 10.43 11.33
N ARG A 23 -20.30 10.25 11.56
CA ARG A 23 -19.33 10.03 10.49
C ARG A 23 -19.76 8.79 9.72
N ARG A 24 -19.94 8.90 8.40
CA ARG A 24 -20.09 7.72 7.55
C ARG A 24 -18.79 6.94 7.61
N GLU A 25 -18.86 5.75 8.20
CA GLU A 25 -17.91 4.68 7.95
C GLU A 25 -17.80 4.47 6.43
N ALA A 26 -16.59 4.22 5.95
CA ALA A 26 -16.39 3.74 4.59
C ALA A 26 -16.90 2.29 4.53
N ALA A 27 -18.22 2.15 4.35
CA ALA A 27 -18.89 0.87 4.26
C ALA A 27 -18.19 -0.01 3.19
N PRO A 28 -18.08 -1.33 3.40
CA PRO A 28 -17.52 -2.22 2.40
C PRO A 28 -18.29 -2.03 1.09
N LEU A 29 -17.59 -1.69 0.01
CA LEU A 29 -18.19 -1.50 -1.30
C LEU A 29 -18.91 -2.79 -1.70
N HIS A 30 -20.24 -2.76 -1.60
CA HIS A 30 -21.07 -3.91 -1.89
C HIS A 30 -21.21 -4.03 -3.40
N LEU A 31 -20.80 -5.16 -3.96
CA LEU A 31 -21.01 -5.47 -5.37
C LEU A 31 -22.50 -5.81 -5.55
N SER A 32 -23.30 -4.84 -6.01
CA SER A 32 -24.73 -5.03 -6.24
C SER A 32 -25.04 -5.74 -7.54
N CYS A 33 -24.18 -5.62 -8.57
CA CYS A 33 -24.34 -6.40 -9.79
C CYS A 33 -23.00 -6.77 -10.45
N LEU A 34 -22.93 -7.99 -10.98
CA LEU A 34 -21.91 -8.46 -11.90
C LEU A 34 -22.58 -8.77 -13.24
N LEU A 35 -22.20 -8.05 -14.29
CA LEU A 35 -22.56 -8.39 -15.67
C LEU A 35 -21.37 -9.13 -16.29
N LEU A 36 -21.64 -10.34 -16.80
CA LEU A 36 -20.63 -11.20 -17.41
C LEU A 36 -21.13 -11.70 -18.77
N VAL A 37 -20.29 -11.59 -19.79
CA VAL A 37 -20.51 -12.15 -21.13
C VAL A 37 -19.46 -13.22 -21.36
N THR A 38 -19.87 -14.43 -21.76
CA THR A 38 -18.95 -15.52 -22.14
C THR A 38 -19.29 -16.08 -23.50
N ASP A 39 -18.38 -16.87 -24.08
CA ASP A 39 -18.71 -17.80 -25.16
C ASP A 39 -19.40 -19.07 -24.62
N GLU A 40 -19.69 -20.01 -25.51
CA GLU A 40 -20.32 -21.31 -25.19
C GLU A 40 -19.41 -22.28 -24.43
N HIS A 41 -18.10 -22.04 -24.41
CA HIS A 41 -17.12 -22.85 -23.67
C HIS A 41 -16.88 -22.31 -22.25
N GLY A 42 -17.26 -21.06 -21.98
CA GLY A 42 -17.08 -20.36 -20.71
C GLY A 42 -15.94 -19.33 -20.72
N THR A 43 -15.35 -19.02 -21.87
CA THR A 43 -14.34 -17.97 -22.03
C THR A 43 -14.97 -16.61 -21.80
N ILE A 44 -14.41 -15.80 -20.90
CA ILE A 44 -14.93 -14.45 -20.60
C ILE A 44 -14.68 -13.53 -21.79
N LEU A 45 -15.77 -12.99 -22.38
CA LEU A 45 -15.80 -12.05 -23.50
C LEU A 45 -16.10 -10.61 -23.07
N GLY A 46 -16.69 -10.40 -21.89
CA GLY A 46 -17.01 -9.09 -21.33
C GLY A 46 -17.28 -9.17 -19.83
N ILE A 47 -16.90 -8.14 -19.07
CA ILE A 47 -17.31 -7.94 -17.67
C ILE A 47 -17.63 -6.46 -17.40
N ASP A 48 -18.63 -6.20 -16.57
CA ASP A 48 -18.90 -4.92 -15.93
C ASP A 48 -19.29 -5.18 -14.46
N LEU A 49 -18.83 -4.32 -13.56
CA LEU A 49 -19.02 -4.43 -12.11
C LEU A 49 -19.76 -3.19 -11.62
N LEU A 50 -20.88 -3.38 -10.92
CA LEU A 50 -21.66 -2.31 -10.33
C LEU A 50 -21.54 -2.39 -8.81
N MET A 51 -20.90 -1.36 -8.24
CA MET A 51 -20.77 -1.18 -6.81
C MET A 51 -21.85 -0.22 -6.32
N ASP A 52 -22.42 -0.47 -5.15
CA ASP A 52 -23.34 0.48 -4.52
C ASP A 52 -22.59 1.75 -4.12
N GLY A 53 -22.90 2.85 -4.80
CA GLY A 53 -22.40 4.17 -4.44
C GLY A 53 -23.11 4.73 -3.21
N VAL A 54 -22.36 5.40 -2.34
CA VAL A 54 -22.92 6.21 -1.24
C VAL A 54 -23.57 7.46 -1.85
N GLN A 55 -24.76 7.31 -2.42
CA GLN A 55 -25.51 8.40 -3.03
C GLN A 55 -26.58 8.91 -2.07
N GLU A 56 -26.45 10.18 -1.66
CA GLU A 56 -27.42 10.83 -0.79
C GLU A 56 -28.73 11.15 -1.53
N SER A 57 -29.83 10.68 -0.95
CA SER A 57 -31.15 11.33 -0.96
C SER A 57 -31.63 11.95 -2.29
N ALA A 58 -32.05 11.13 -3.23
CA ALA A 58 -33.10 11.52 -4.19
C ALA A 58 -33.93 10.30 -4.65
N GLY A 59 -35.20 10.24 -4.24
CA GLY A 59 -36.20 9.34 -4.83
C GLY A 59 -36.14 7.88 -4.38
N ARG A 60 -37.29 7.36 -3.94
CA ARG A 60 -37.50 5.91 -3.68
C ARG A 60 -37.81 5.19 -5.00
N GLY A 61 -36.86 5.22 -5.94
CA GLY A 61 -36.90 4.45 -7.18
C GLY A 61 -36.29 3.06 -7.01
N SER A 62 -36.77 2.08 -7.79
CA SER A 62 -36.24 0.71 -7.77
C SER A 62 -34.81 0.65 -8.32
N GLY A 63 -33.89 -0.02 -7.62
CA GLY A 63 -32.47 -0.15 -8.00
C GLY A 63 -32.15 -0.91 -9.31
N THR A 64 -33.15 -1.16 -10.16
CA THR A 64 -33.04 -1.81 -11.47
C THR A 64 -32.78 -0.85 -12.63
N GLU A 65 -32.94 0.47 -12.45
CA GLU A 65 -33.07 1.46 -13.54
C GLU A 65 -31.84 1.71 -14.44
N ASN A 66 -30.72 0.98 -14.30
CA ASN A 66 -29.53 1.20 -15.14
C ASN A 66 -28.76 -0.06 -15.62
N LEU A 67 -29.31 -1.26 -15.45
CA LEU A 67 -28.61 -2.49 -15.89
C LEU A 67 -28.67 -2.73 -17.40
N VAL A 68 -29.78 -2.39 -18.07
CA VAL A 68 -29.95 -2.67 -19.51
C VAL A 68 -29.00 -1.85 -20.40
N PRO A 69 -28.83 -0.52 -20.24
CA PRO A 69 -27.89 0.24 -21.05
C PRO A 69 -26.45 -0.26 -20.86
N ARG A 70 -26.08 -0.63 -19.62
CA ARG A 70 -24.78 -1.23 -19.29
C ARG A 70 -24.58 -2.60 -19.93
N ALA A 71 -25.54 -3.51 -19.81
CA ALA A 71 -25.46 -4.83 -20.43
C ALA A 71 -25.41 -4.75 -21.96
N TYR A 72 -26.19 -3.84 -22.56
CA TYR A 72 -26.15 -3.59 -24.01
C TYR A 72 -24.81 -2.99 -24.45
N ALA A 73 -24.29 -2.00 -23.71
CA ALA A 73 -22.97 -1.43 -23.97
C ALA A 73 -21.84 -2.46 -23.80
N LEU A 74 -21.93 -3.33 -22.78
CA LEU A 74 -21.00 -4.41 -22.53
C LEU A 74 -21.03 -5.45 -23.65
N LEU A 75 -22.22 -5.83 -24.13
CA LEU A 75 -22.38 -6.72 -25.28
C LEU A 75 -21.76 -6.10 -26.55
N CYS A 76 -22.09 -4.84 -26.85
CA CYS A 76 -21.45 -4.10 -27.96
C CYS A 76 -19.92 -4.08 -27.82
N HIS A 77 -19.43 -3.86 -26.60
CA HIS A 77 -18.01 -3.85 -26.32
C HIS A 77 -17.36 -5.21 -26.51
N SER A 78 -17.96 -6.30 -26.02
CA SER A 78 -17.47 -7.67 -26.20
C SER A 78 -17.45 -8.12 -27.67
N MET A 79 -18.29 -7.52 -28.53
CA MET A 79 -18.26 -7.80 -29.97
C MET A 79 -17.11 -7.09 -30.68
N ALA A 80 -16.91 -5.80 -30.41
CA ALA A 80 -15.82 -5.02 -31.00
C ALA A 80 -14.44 -5.36 -30.38
N CYS A 81 -14.44 -5.66 -29.09
CA CYS A 81 -13.28 -5.88 -28.23
C CYS A 81 -13.54 -7.03 -27.25
N PRO A 82 -13.61 -8.29 -27.74
CA PRO A 82 -13.77 -9.43 -26.86
C PRO A 82 -12.62 -9.50 -25.86
N MET A 83 -13.00 -9.73 -24.61
CA MET A 83 -12.10 -10.27 -23.60
C MET A 83 -11.67 -11.70 -24.02
N GLY A 84 -10.51 -12.16 -23.54
CA GLY A 84 -9.95 -13.47 -23.91
C GLY A 84 -9.23 -13.57 -25.25
N SER A 85 -8.89 -12.44 -25.90
CA SER A 85 -8.25 -12.34 -27.23
C SER A 85 -9.10 -12.77 -28.43
N GLY A 86 -8.62 -12.44 -29.64
CA GLY A 86 -9.28 -12.69 -30.92
C GLY A 86 -9.86 -11.43 -31.59
N ASP A 87 -10.22 -11.59 -32.85
CA ASP A 87 -10.79 -10.54 -33.69
C ASP A 87 -12.19 -10.08 -33.24
N PRO A 88 -12.63 -8.87 -33.64
CA PRO A 88 -14.02 -8.43 -33.47
C PRO A 88 -14.98 -9.49 -34.01
N ARG A 89 -15.87 -10.00 -33.16
CA ARG A 89 -16.75 -11.13 -33.46
C ARG A 89 -18.16 -10.89 -32.95
N LYS A 90 -19.15 -11.30 -33.74
CA LYS A 90 -20.57 -11.12 -33.44
C LYS A 90 -21.23 -12.47 -33.15
N PRO A 91 -21.84 -12.68 -31.98
CA PRO A 91 -22.50 -13.94 -31.66
C PRO A 91 -23.72 -14.14 -32.56
N ARG A 92 -23.95 -15.39 -32.99
CA ARG A 92 -25.16 -15.76 -33.74
C ARG A 92 -26.40 -15.73 -32.84
N GLN A 93 -26.22 -16.12 -31.59
CA GLN A 93 -27.26 -16.18 -30.56
C GLN A 93 -26.71 -15.69 -29.21
N LEU A 94 -27.53 -15.01 -28.43
CA LEU A 94 -27.28 -14.60 -27.05
C LEU A 94 -28.26 -15.32 -26.12
N THR A 95 -27.76 -15.79 -24.99
CA THR A 95 -28.55 -16.40 -23.90
C THR A 95 -28.28 -15.61 -22.62
N VAL A 96 -29.32 -15.23 -21.88
CA VAL A 96 -29.21 -14.36 -20.70
C VAL A 96 -29.69 -15.12 -19.47
N GLY A 97 -28.90 -15.15 -18.39
CA GLY A 97 -29.23 -15.88 -17.17
C GLY A 97 -30.30 -15.20 -16.30
N ASP A 98 -30.31 -13.87 -16.28
CA ASP A 98 -31.32 -13.11 -15.54
C ASP A 98 -32.61 -12.91 -16.33
N ALA A 99 -33.76 -13.16 -15.69
CA ALA A 99 -35.07 -13.15 -16.33
C ALA A 99 -35.70 -11.75 -16.50
N GLN A 100 -35.21 -10.74 -15.79
CA GLN A 100 -35.61 -9.36 -16.02
C GLN A 100 -34.81 -8.77 -17.19
N LEU A 101 -33.49 -8.89 -17.13
CA LEU A 101 -32.56 -8.44 -18.16
C LEU A 101 -32.83 -9.10 -19.51
N HIS A 102 -33.23 -10.38 -19.53
CA HIS A 102 -33.66 -11.09 -20.75
C HIS A 102 -34.83 -10.40 -21.44
N ARG A 103 -35.91 -10.07 -20.71
CA ARG A 103 -37.09 -9.40 -21.25
C ARG A 103 -36.78 -8.01 -21.78
N GLU A 104 -35.99 -7.23 -21.04
CA GLU A 104 -35.69 -5.85 -21.43
C GLU A 104 -34.72 -5.78 -22.64
N LEU A 105 -33.79 -6.74 -22.75
CA LEU A 105 -32.89 -6.88 -23.91
C LEU A 105 -33.57 -7.40 -25.19
N GLU A 106 -34.76 -8.01 -25.11
CA GLU A 106 -35.49 -8.57 -26.26
C GLU A 106 -35.74 -7.52 -27.37
N SER A 107 -36.02 -6.28 -26.99
CA SER A 107 -36.22 -5.16 -27.93
C SER A 107 -34.93 -4.58 -28.52
N LEU A 108 -33.79 -4.77 -27.86
CA LEU A 108 -32.53 -4.10 -28.18
C LEU A 108 -31.55 -5.00 -28.94
N VAL A 109 -31.38 -6.26 -28.51
CA VAL A 109 -30.40 -7.20 -29.09
C VAL A 109 -30.62 -7.48 -30.58
N PRO A 110 -31.87 -7.57 -31.11
CA PRO A 110 -32.10 -7.69 -32.55
C PRO A 110 -31.56 -6.51 -33.38
N ARG A 111 -31.45 -5.30 -32.82
CA ARG A 111 -30.86 -4.12 -33.48
C ARG A 111 -29.36 -4.29 -33.75
N LEU A 112 -28.69 -5.11 -32.95
CA LEU A 112 -27.30 -5.54 -33.19
C LEU A 112 -27.22 -6.66 -34.23
N GLY A 113 -28.35 -7.21 -34.68
CA GLY A 113 -28.47 -8.36 -35.56
C GLY A 113 -28.00 -9.68 -34.91
N VAL A 114 -28.15 -9.79 -33.59
CA VAL A 114 -27.90 -10.99 -32.79
C VAL A 114 -29.27 -11.60 -32.43
N LYS A 115 -29.42 -12.93 -32.47
CA LYS A 115 -30.68 -13.58 -32.05
C LYS A 115 -30.69 -13.74 -30.52
N LEU A 116 -31.71 -13.24 -29.83
CA LEU A 116 -31.91 -13.60 -28.42
C LEU A 116 -32.53 -15.00 -28.32
N ALA A 117 -32.09 -15.81 -27.37
CA ALA A 117 -32.73 -17.10 -27.06
C ALA A 117 -34.17 -16.88 -26.55
N LYS A 118 -35.11 -17.77 -26.90
CA LYS A 118 -36.54 -17.65 -26.53
C LYS A 118 -36.81 -17.71 -25.02
N THR A 119 -35.86 -18.22 -24.23
CA THR A 119 -35.99 -18.42 -22.78
C THR A 119 -34.71 -17.98 -22.06
N PRO A 120 -34.81 -17.49 -20.82
CA PRO A 120 -33.65 -17.28 -19.96
C PRO A 120 -32.87 -18.57 -19.70
N MET A 121 -31.56 -18.43 -19.54
CA MET A 121 -30.61 -19.52 -19.29
C MET A 121 -30.68 -19.97 -17.83
N ARG A 122 -31.25 -21.15 -17.57
CA ARG A 122 -31.46 -21.66 -16.18
C ARG A 122 -30.29 -22.46 -15.60
N THR A 123 -29.38 -22.94 -16.44
CA THR A 123 -28.32 -23.89 -16.06
C THR A 123 -26.96 -23.46 -16.60
N TRP A 124 -26.56 -22.22 -16.31
CA TRP A 124 -25.19 -21.76 -16.50
C TRP A 124 -24.49 -21.68 -15.15
N GLY A 125 -23.36 -22.35 -15.05
CA GLY A 125 -22.46 -22.26 -13.92
C GLY A 125 -21.02 -22.37 -14.41
N PRO A 126 -20.08 -21.67 -13.77
CA PRO A 126 -18.66 -21.83 -14.07
C PRO A 126 -18.24 -23.30 -13.90
N ARG A 127 -17.54 -23.87 -14.89
CA ARG A 127 -17.06 -25.27 -14.82
C ARG A 127 -16.17 -25.48 -13.58
N PRO A 128 -16.08 -26.70 -13.02
CA PRO A 128 -15.06 -27.02 -12.02
C PRO A 128 -13.66 -26.66 -12.57
N GLY A 129 -12.94 -25.78 -11.86
CA GLY A 129 -11.64 -25.23 -12.31
C GLY A 129 -11.71 -23.87 -13.03
N PHE A 130 -12.90 -23.30 -13.26
CA PHE A 130 -13.03 -21.90 -13.67
C PHE A 130 -12.54 -20.98 -12.54
N THR A 131 -11.37 -20.37 -12.75
CA THR A 131 -10.91 -19.25 -11.94
C THR A 131 -11.40 -17.96 -12.57
N PHE A 132 -12.01 -17.10 -11.77
CA PHE A 132 -12.43 -15.78 -12.23
C PHE A 132 -11.16 -14.99 -12.59
N ALA A 133 -10.91 -14.77 -13.88
CA ALA A 133 -9.64 -14.24 -14.39
C ALA A 133 -9.48 -12.72 -14.18
N SER A 134 -9.94 -12.19 -13.03
CA SER A 134 -9.87 -10.77 -12.66
C SER A 134 -8.44 -10.22 -12.65
N LEU A 135 -7.44 -11.09 -12.43
CA LEU A 135 -6.02 -10.74 -12.53
C LEU A 135 -5.50 -10.54 -13.96
N ARG A 136 -6.23 -10.95 -15.01
CA ARG A 136 -5.81 -10.78 -16.42
C ARG A 136 -6.44 -9.60 -17.13
N ALA A 137 -7.53 -9.05 -16.58
CA ALA A 137 -8.13 -7.82 -17.07
C ALA A 137 -7.16 -6.64 -16.83
N ARG A 138 -6.71 -6.03 -17.92
CA ARG A 138 -5.99 -4.76 -17.93
C ARG A 138 -6.97 -3.63 -18.30
N THR A 139 -6.61 -2.39 -18.01
CA THR A 139 -7.39 -1.19 -18.34
C THR A 139 -6.54 -0.14 -19.05
N CYS A 140 -7.16 0.68 -19.90
CA CYS A 140 -6.51 1.90 -20.37
C CYS A 140 -6.36 2.88 -19.21
N HIS A 141 -5.16 3.41 -18.97
CA HIS A 141 -4.89 4.35 -17.89
C HIS A 141 -5.76 5.62 -17.93
N VAL A 142 -6.16 6.06 -19.13
CA VAL A 142 -6.89 7.33 -19.33
C VAL A 142 -8.41 7.18 -19.31
N CYS A 143 -8.95 6.18 -20.02
CA CYS A 143 -10.39 6.02 -20.20
C CYS A 143 -10.97 4.83 -19.42
N HIS A 144 -10.14 4.11 -18.67
CA HIS A 144 -10.47 2.93 -17.86
C HIS A 144 -11.21 1.80 -18.59
N ARG A 145 -11.22 1.83 -19.94
CA ARG A 145 -11.75 0.77 -20.79
C ARG A 145 -10.92 -0.50 -20.60
N HIS A 146 -11.60 -1.60 -20.31
CA HIS A 146 -10.98 -2.88 -20.02
C HIS A 146 -10.54 -3.62 -21.30
N SER A 147 -9.53 -4.48 -21.16
CA SER A 147 -9.05 -5.40 -22.19
C SER A 147 -8.37 -6.59 -21.50
N PHE A 148 -8.46 -7.79 -22.08
CA PHE A 148 -7.58 -8.88 -21.67
C PHE A 148 -6.38 -8.94 -22.62
N GLU A 149 -5.20 -8.68 -22.06
CA GLU A 149 -3.84 -8.99 -22.53
C GLU A 149 -3.39 -8.58 -23.95
N VAL A 150 -4.29 -8.18 -24.88
CA VAL A 150 -3.94 -8.08 -26.32
C VAL A 150 -4.50 -6.84 -27.06
N LYS A 151 -5.37 -6.01 -26.46
CA LYS A 151 -5.84 -4.74 -27.11
C LYS A 151 -5.31 -3.45 -26.48
N LEU A 152 -4.50 -3.52 -25.42
CA LEU A 152 -3.84 -2.36 -24.86
C LEU A 152 -2.36 -2.36 -25.26
N THR A 153 -1.93 -1.28 -25.88
CA THR A 153 -0.53 -1.05 -26.23
C THR A 153 0.16 -0.34 -25.06
N PRO A 154 1.30 -0.83 -24.56
CA PRO A 154 2.11 -0.08 -23.62
C PRO A 154 2.72 1.17 -24.31
N CYS A 155 3.08 2.18 -23.51
CA CYS A 155 3.85 3.31 -24.00
C CYS A 155 5.18 2.85 -24.61
N PRO A 156 5.52 3.20 -25.86
CA PRO A 156 6.70 2.67 -26.55
C PRO A 156 8.04 3.15 -25.99
N GLN A 157 8.04 4.11 -25.06
CA GLN A 157 9.25 4.62 -24.39
C GLN A 157 9.50 3.95 -23.04
N CYS A 158 8.53 3.97 -22.13
CA CYS A 158 8.70 3.41 -20.79
C CYS A 158 8.20 1.97 -20.62
N ASN A 159 7.40 1.45 -21.55
CA ASN A 159 6.69 0.17 -21.46
C ASN A 159 5.75 -0.01 -20.24
N ALA A 160 5.64 0.99 -19.35
CA ALA A 160 4.87 0.91 -18.12
C ALA A 160 3.36 1.15 -18.29
N VAL A 161 2.95 2.27 -18.91
CA VAL A 161 1.55 2.71 -18.95
C VAL A 161 0.79 2.11 -20.13
N LEU A 162 -0.43 1.61 -19.91
CA LEU A 162 -1.25 0.94 -20.93
C LEU A 162 -2.32 1.86 -21.53
N TYR A 163 -2.40 1.90 -22.87
CA TYR A 163 -3.39 2.69 -23.60
C TYR A 163 -4.19 1.84 -24.59
N CYS A 164 -5.48 2.18 -24.80
CA CYS A 164 -6.30 1.56 -25.84
C CYS A 164 -6.14 2.19 -27.23
N GLY A 165 -5.11 3.02 -27.41
CA GLY A 165 -4.79 3.70 -28.67
C GLY A 165 -4.25 5.11 -28.48
N GLU A 166 -3.70 5.64 -29.58
CA GLU A 166 -2.97 6.90 -29.67
C GLU A 166 -3.69 8.13 -29.09
N ALA A 167 -5.03 8.18 -29.20
CA ALA A 167 -5.82 9.28 -28.65
C ALA A 167 -5.71 9.39 -27.11
N CYS A 168 -5.67 8.26 -26.41
CA CYS A 168 -5.46 8.23 -24.96
C CYS A 168 -4.02 8.61 -24.60
N LEU A 169 -3.03 8.05 -25.30
CA LEU A 169 -1.61 8.40 -25.11
C LEU A 169 -1.38 9.91 -25.24
N ARG A 170 -1.90 10.55 -26.31
CA ARG A 170 -1.76 12.00 -26.54
C ARG A 170 -2.53 12.88 -25.56
N ALA A 171 -3.54 12.36 -24.88
CA ALA A 171 -4.25 13.07 -23.82
C ALA A 171 -3.40 13.07 -22.54
N ASP A 172 -2.88 11.90 -22.17
CA ASP A 172 -2.03 11.71 -20.97
C ASP A 172 -0.67 12.42 -21.09
N TRP A 173 -0.09 12.40 -22.29
CA TRP A 173 1.17 13.10 -22.61
C TRP A 173 1.09 14.63 -22.46
N ARG A 174 -0.11 15.19 -22.54
CA ARG A 174 -0.38 16.64 -22.46
C ARG A 174 -1.32 17.00 -21.32
N ARG A 175 -1.42 16.12 -20.32
CA ARG A 175 -2.19 16.36 -19.10
C ARG A 175 -1.56 17.53 -18.34
N CYS A 176 -2.41 18.31 -17.67
CA CYS A 176 -2.03 19.49 -16.91
C CYS A 176 -2.54 19.32 -15.46
N PRO A 177 -1.79 19.71 -14.41
CA PRO A 177 -0.43 20.27 -14.44
C PRO A 177 0.64 19.31 -15.00
N ASP A 178 1.79 19.86 -15.42
CA ASP A 178 2.82 19.11 -16.15
C ASP A 178 3.42 17.95 -15.32
N ASP A 179 3.47 18.09 -14.00
CA ASP A 179 3.99 17.12 -13.03
C ASP A 179 3.08 15.89 -12.83
N VAL A 180 1.82 15.94 -13.27
CA VAL A 180 0.94 14.76 -13.39
C VAL A 180 0.85 14.22 -14.82
N SER A 181 1.60 14.77 -15.76
CA SER A 181 1.60 14.31 -17.16
C SER A 181 2.44 13.06 -17.37
N HIS A 182 2.02 12.20 -18.30
CA HIS A 182 2.87 11.08 -18.70
C HIS A 182 4.20 11.57 -19.29
N ARG A 183 4.25 12.75 -19.92
CA ARG A 183 5.49 13.33 -20.44
C ARG A 183 6.55 13.57 -19.35
N PHE A 184 6.13 14.01 -18.17
CA PHE A 184 7.02 14.20 -17.01
C PHE A 184 7.44 12.87 -16.39
N TRP A 185 6.51 11.91 -16.29
CA TRP A 185 6.77 10.62 -15.66
C TRP A 185 7.46 9.59 -16.54
N CYS A 186 7.33 9.66 -17.87
CA CYS A 186 7.80 8.63 -18.80
C CYS A 186 9.29 8.26 -18.60
N PRO A 187 10.24 9.21 -18.46
CA PRO A 187 11.64 8.86 -18.21
C PRO A 187 11.87 8.18 -16.86
N ARG A 188 11.11 8.55 -15.82
CA ARG A 188 11.20 7.93 -14.48
C ARG A 188 10.65 6.50 -14.53
N LEU A 189 9.48 6.33 -15.15
CA LEU A 189 8.85 5.01 -15.32
C LEU A 189 9.72 4.07 -16.17
N ALA A 190 10.43 4.59 -17.18
CA ALA A 190 11.40 3.79 -17.95
C ALA A 190 12.54 3.26 -17.05
N ALA A 191 13.17 4.14 -16.26
CA ALA A 191 14.23 3.74 -15.32
C ALA A 191 13.74 2.75 -14.24
N PHE A 192 12.49 2.86 -13.79
CA PHE A 192 11.89 1.90 -12.86
C PHE A 192 11.63 0.53 -13.53
N MET A 193 11.23 0.51 -14.81
CA MET A 193 11.04 -0.72 -15.57
C MET A 193 12.38 -1.43 -15.88
N GLU A 194 13.47 -0.69 -16.07
CA GLU A 194 14.83 -1.26 -16.21
C GLU A 194 15.25 -2.08 -14.96
N ARG A 195 14.79 -1.69 -13.77
CA ARG A 195 15.07 -2.38 -12.49
C ARG A 195 14.17 -3.59 -12.21
N ALA A 196 13.23 -3.92 -13.10
CA ALA A 196 12.33 -5.05 -12.90
C ALA A 196 13.06 -6.39 -12.64
N GLY A 197 14.21 -6.61 -13.29
CA GLY A 197 15.05 -7.80 -13.07
C GLY A 197 15.72 -7.86 -11.70
N GLU A 198 16.18 -6.71 -11.18
CA GLU A 198 16.73 -6.59 -9.82
C GLU A 198 15.65 -6.97 -8.78
N LEU A 199 14.45 -6.43 -8.92
CA LEU A 199 13.32 -6.71 -8.03
C LEU A 199 12.83 -8.16 -8.12
N ALA A 200 12.90 -8.77 -9.31
CA ALA A 200 12.60 -10.18 -9.52
C ALA A 200 13.70 -11.14 -9.01
N THR A 201 14.89 -10.65 -8.64
CA THR A 201 16.00 -11.51 -8.17
C THR A 201 15.75 -11.95 -6.73
N LEU A 202 15.26 -13.19 -6.57
CA LEU A 202 14.88 -13.83 -5.31
C LEU A 202 15.30 -15.32 -5.30
N PRO A 203 15.70 -15.89 -4.14
CA PRO A 203 16.34 -17.21 -4.07
C PRO A 203 15.38 -18.41 -4.19
N PHE A 204 14.08 -18.19 -4.44
CA PHE A 204 13.07 -19.25 -4.42
C PHE A 204 13.03 -20.08 -5.72
N THR A 205 12.69 -21.36 -5.60
CA THR A 205 12.49 -22.25 -6.76
C THR A 205 11.38 -21.75 -7.69
N TYR A 206 10.35 -21.14 -7.09
CA TYR A 206 9.18 -20.60 -7.77
C TYR A 206 9.34 -19.14 -8.24
N THR A 207 10.51 -18.50 -8.07
CA THR A 207 10.73 -17.07 -8.40
C THR A 207 10.25 -16.72 -9.81
N ALA A 208 10.57 -17.53 -10.82
CA ALA A 208 10.16 -17.29 -12.21
C ALA A 208 8.64 -17.35 -12.44
N GLU A 209 7.90 -18.14 -11.65
CA GLU A 209 6.43 -18.21 -11.69
C GLU A 209 5.80 -16.94 -11.09
N VAL A 210 6.30 -16.51 -9.93
CA VAL A 210 5.68 -15.44 -9.10
C VAL A 210 6.08 -14.01 -9.50
N THR A 211 7.18 -13.85 -10.24
CA THR A 211 7.65 -12.56 -10.76
C THR A 211 7.17 -12.26 -12.20
N SER A 212 6.55 -13.25 -12.85
CA SER A 212 5.98 -13.13 -14.20
C SER A 212 4.87 -12.07 -14.29
N GLU A 213 4.78 -11.38 -15.42
CA GLU A 213 3.68 -10.44 -15.70
C GLU A 213 2.30 -11.13 -15.76
N THR A 214 2.29 -12.42 -16.09
CA THR A 214 1.10 -13.27 -16.18
C THR A 214 0.83 -14.06 -14.89
N PHE A 215 1.58 -13.79 -13.81
CA PHE A 215 1.45 -14.48 -12.53
C PHE A 215 -0.01 -14.52 -12.03
N ASN A 216 -0.49 -15.73 -11.76
CA ASN A 216 -1.82 -15.97 -11.21
C ASN A 216 -1.70 -16.44 -9.76
N LYS A 217 -1.72 -15.47 -8.83
CA LYS A 217 -1.67 -15.70 -7.38
C LYS A 217 -2.68 -16.75 -6.91
N GLU A 218 -3.92 -16.71 -7.38
CA GLU A 218 -4.95 -17.64 -6.89
C GLU A 218 -4.71 -19.07 -7.37
N ALA A 219 -4.21 -19.25 -8.60
CA ALA A 219 -3.81 -20.57 -9.10
C ALA A 219 -2.57 -21.10 -8.35
N PHE A 220 -1.58 -20.25 -8.07
CA PHE A 220 -0.39 -20.59 -7.28
C PHE A 220 -0.77 -21.07 -5.87
N LEU A 221 -1.68 -20.34 -5.20
CA LEU A 221 -2.16 -20.68 -3.87
C LEU A 221 -2.95 -22.00 -3.90
N ALA A 222 -3.90 -22.13 -4.84
CA ALA A 222 -4.73 -23.33 -4.96
C ALA A 222 -3.91 -24.60 -5.29
N SER A 223 -2.94 -24.51 -6.20
CA SER A 223 -2.11 -25.67 -6.59
C SER A 223 -1.23 -26.20 -5.46
N ARG A 224 -0.94 -25.36 -4.45
CA ARG A 224 -0.13 -25.68 -3.27
C ARG A 224 -0.97 -25.86 -2.00
N GLY A 225 -2.30 -25.93 -2.11
CA GLY A 225 -3.20 -26.12 -0.97
C GLY A 225 -3.28 -24.93 0.00
N LEU A 226 -2.87 -23.74 -0.43
CA LEU A 226 -2.77 -22.53 0.40
C LEU A 226 -4.10 -21.75 0.40
N THR A 227 -5.17 -22.40 0.87
CA THR A 227 -6.55 -21.89 0.79
C THR A 227 -7.24 -21.81 2.16
N ARG A 228 -6.47 -21.84 3.25
CA ARG A 228 -6.96 -21.74 4.64
C ARG A 228 -6.02 -20.89 5.51
N GLY A 229 -6.45 -20.56 6.73
CA GLY A 229 -5.65 -19.72 7.64
C GLY A 229 -5.38 -18.34 7.04
N TYR A 230 -4.20 -17.77 7.30
CA TYR A 230 -3.79 -16.48 6.75
C TYR A 230 -3.62 -16.44 5.22
N TRP A 231 -3.58 -17.60 4.55
CA TRP A 231 -3.59 -17.64 3.09
C TRP A 231 -4.91 -17.11 2.50
N THR A 232 -6.03 -17.17 3.24
CA THR A 232 -7.30 -16.56 2.78
C THR A 232 -7.29 -15.04 2.84
N GLN A 233 -6.52 -14.43 3.76
CA GLN A 233 -6.42 -12.97 3.88
C GLN A 233 -5.65 -12.33 2.72
N ILE A 234 -4.74 -13.09 2.09
CA ILE A 234 -4.02 -12.67 0.89
C ILE A 234 -4.65 -13.17 -0.41
N SER A 235 -5.63 -14.06 -0.35
CA SER A 235 -6.39 -14.56 -1.50
C SER A 235 -7.58 -13.64 -1.82
N MET A 236 -7.99 -13.60 -3.09
CA MET A 236 -9.24 -12.95 -3.53
C MET A 236 -10.38 -13.95 -3.72
N LEU A 237 -10.19 -15.24 -3.39
CA LEU A 237 -11.22 -16.26 -3.52
C LEU A 237 -12.29 -16.06 -2.43
N ILE A 238 -13.54 -15.87 -2.85
CA ILE A 238 -14.68 -15.84 -1.94
C ILE A 238 -14.94 -17.27 -1.43
N PRO A 239 -14.96 -17.53 -0.12
CA PRO A 239 -15.27 -18.84 0.43
C PRO A 239 -16.68 -19.30 0.03
N GLY A 240 -16.83 -20.59 -0.28
CA GLY A 240 -18.10 -21.16 -0.76
C GLY A 240 -19.20 -21.21 0.32
N PRO A 241 -20.47 -21.41 -0.08
CA PRO A 241 -21.56 -21.60 0.89
C PRO A 241 -21.27 -22.80 1.80
N GLY A 242 -21.20 -22.57 3.11
CA GLY A 242 -20.96 -23.61 4.12
C GLY A 242 -19.57 -23.60 4.77
N THR A 243 -18.57 -22.89 4.21
CA THR A 243 -17.36 -22.58 4.99
C THR A 243 -17.68 -21.51 6.05
N PRO A 244 -17.18 -21.61 7.28
CA PRO A 244 -17.36 -20.57 8.29
C PRO A 244 -16.84 -19.23 7.76
N ARG A 245 -17.76 -18.26 7.58
CA ARG A 245 -17.35 -16.86 7.45
C ARG A 245 -16.71 -16.46 8.77
N HIS A 246 -15.43 -16.16 8.75
CA HIS A 246 -14.91 -15.10 9.60
C HIS A 246 -15.24 -13.78 8.88
N PRO A 247 -16.18 -12.96 9.38
CA PRO A 247 -16.41 -11.65 8.81
C PRO A 247 -15.12 -10.84 8.89
N ARG A 248 -14.82 -10.10 7.83
CA ARG A 248 -13.73 -9.12 7.81
C ARG A 248 -14.01 -8.10 8.93
N GLY A 249 -13.19 -8.11 9.98
CA GLY A 249 -13.35 -7.28 11.18
C GLY A 249 -13.96 -7.94 12.43
N SER A 250 -14.64 -9.09 12.35
CA SER A 250 -15.23 -9.71 13.56
C SER A 250 -14.24 -10.63 14.28
N THR A 251 -13.61 -10.11 15.34
CA THR A 251 -12.61 -10.75 16.22
C THR A 251 -12.82 -12.26 16.48
N PRO A 252 -12.01 -13.15 15.88
CA PRO A 252 -11.95 -14.57 16.26
C PRO A 252 -10.56 -15.01 16.73
N PHE A 253 -9.53 -14.17 16.55
CA PHE A 253 -8.13 -14.56 16.61
C PHE A 253 -7.71 -15.01 18.00
N LEU A 254 -8.14 -14.32 19.06
CA LEU A 254 -7.84 -14.71 20.44
C LEU A 254 -8.55 -16.01 20.87
N SER A 255 -9.74 -16.29 20.34
CA SER A 255 -10.48 -17.52 20.63
C SER A 255 -9.90 -18.75 19.92
N LEU A 256 -9.22 -18.57 18.79
CA LEU A 256 -8.54 -19.63 18.05
C LEU A 256 -7.19 -20.03 18.68
N LEU A 257 -6.61 -19.19 19.54
CA LEU A 257 -5.31 -19.45 20.19
C LEU A 257 -5.36 -20.47 21.34
N LEU A 258 -6.53 -21.05 21.63
CA LEU A 258 -6.71 -22.09 22.65
C LEU A 258 -5.92 -23.39 22.37
N ASN A 259 -5.39 -23.56 21.14
CA ASN A 259 -4.60 -24.75 20.74
C ASN A 259 -3.08 -24.61 20.92
N GLY A 260 -2.56 -23.45 21.34
CA GLY A 260 -1.14 -23.29 21.73
C GLY A 260 -0.08 -23.25 20.61
N ASP A 261 -0.42 -23.52 19.34
CA ASP A 261 0.50 -23.38 18.18
C ASP A 261 0.35 -22.00 17.51
N PRO A 262 1.38 -21.13 17.53
CA PRO A 262 1.33 -19.79 16.92
C PRO A 262 1.34 -19.84 15.39
N TYR A 263 1.82 -20.95 14.80
CA TYR A 263 1.94 -21.13 13.37
C TYR A 263 0.74 -21.87 12.77
N GLN A 264 -0.27 -22.25 13.56
CA GLN A 264 -1.47 -22.95 13.09
C GLN A 264 -2.17 -22.20 11.95
N LEU A 265 -2.19 -20.86 12.01
CA LEU A 265 -2.78 -19.99 10.99
C LEU A 265 -1.91 -19.84 9.73
N LEU A 266 -0.64 -20.26 9.76
CA LEU A 266 0.26 -20.29 8.60
C LEU A 266 0.14 -21.57 7.77
N GLN A 267 -0.62 -22.57 8.24
CA GLN A 267 -0.69 -23.88 7.61
C GLN A 267 -1.62 -23.93 6.39
N GLY A 268 -1.09 -24.34 5.23
CA GLY A 268 -1.89 -24.82 4.09
C GLY A 268 -2.49 -26.20 4.33
N TYR A 269 -3.21 -26.74 3.36
CA TYR A 269 -3.55 -28.17 3.31
C TYR A 269 -2.29 -29.01 3.09
N GLY A 270 -2.10 -30.07 3.89
CA GLY A 270 -0.92 -30.94 3.81
C GLY A 270 -0.01 -30.83 5.05
N PRO A 271 1.30 -31.10 4.91
CA PRO A 271 2.26 -31.09 6.01
C PRO A 271 2.50 -29.67 6.56
N ALA A 272 3.09 -29.60 7.76
CA ALA A 272 3.41 -28.33 8.40
C ALA A 272 4.40 -27.51 7.55
N LEU A 273 4.02 -26.28 7.21
CA LEU A 273 4.82 -25.37 6.36
C LEU A 273 5.89 -24.60 7.14
N MET A 274 5.67 -24.41 8.44
CA MET A 274 6.67 -23.89 9.38
C MET A 274 7.31 -25.03 10.17
N PRO A 275 8.65 -25.14 10.18
CA PRO A 275 9.35 -26.07 11.07
C PRO A 275 9.18 -25.68 12.55
N PRO A 276 9.43 -26.60 13.50
CA PRO A 276 9.55 -26.28 14.92
C PRO A 276 10.48 -25.08 15.16
N VAL A 277 10.27 -24.35 16.26
CA VAL A 277 11.11 -23.19 16.60
C VAL A 277 12.53 -23.67 16.91
N PRO A 278 13.59 -23.06 16.32
CA PRO A 278 14.96 -23.39 16.66
C PRO A 278 15.25 -23.29 18.18
N LEU A 279 16.06 -24.23 18.67
CA LEU A 279 16.54 -24.23 20.06
C LEU A 279 17.61 -23.14 20.27
N GLU A 280 18.42 -22.87 19.24
CA GLU A 280 19.44 -21.83 19.28
C GLU A 280 18.94 -20.54 18.62
N PRO A 281 19.28 -19.35 19.17
CA PRO A 281 19.02 -18.07 18.53
C PRO A 281 19.86 -17.89 17.25
N PRO A 282 19.52 -16.91 16.38
CA PRO A 282 20.39 -16.52 15.27
C PRO A 282 21.81 -16.17 15.75
N ARG A 283 22.82 -16.85 15.19
CA ARG A 283 24.24 -16.60 15.49
C ARG A 283 24.83 -15.44 14.67
N CYS A 284 24.14 -15.03 13.61
CA CYS A 284 24.47 -13.93 12.72
C CYS A 284 23.20 -13.12 12.40
N LEU A 285 23.37 -11.92 11.83
CA LEU A 285 22.28 -11.11 11.32
C LEU A 285 21.93 -11.51 9.88
N PHE A 286 20.65 -11.64 9.57
CA PHE A 286 20.20 -12.05 8.22
C PHE A 286 20.09 -10.86 7.26
N GLY A 287 20.81 -10.93 6.14
CA GLY A 287 20.77 -9.94 5.07
C GLY A 287 19.92 -10.37 3.86
N SER A 288 19.46 -11.63 3.80
CA SER A 288 18.68 -12.17 2.69
C SER A 288 17.64 -13.21 3.11
N TRP A 289 16.68 -13.46 2.23
CA TRP A 289 15.76 -14.60 2.35
C TRP A 289 16.48 -15.95 2.42
N GLN A 290 17.60 -16.10 1.72
CA GLN A 290 18.35 -17.37 1.67
C GLN A 290 18.94 -17.70 3.05
N ASP A 291 19.57 -16.73 3.71
CA ASP A 291 20.16 -16.92 5.05
C ASP A 291 19.09 -17.30 6.08
N TYR A 292 17.96 -16.58 6.07
CA TYR A 292 16.84 -16.85 6.98
C TYR A 292 16.25 -18.25 6.72
N TYR A 293 16.03 -18.64 5.47
CA TYR A 293 15.48 -19.95 5.13
C TYR A 293 16.41 -21.09 5.55
N SER A 294 17.71 -20.97 5.26
CA SER A 294 18.73 -21.93 5.67
C SER A 294 18.81 -22.08 7.19
N TRP A 295 18.77 -20.98 7.95
CA TRP A 295 18.75 -21.03 9.42
C TRP A 295 17.44 -21.60 9.97
N ARG A 296 16.29 -21.21 9.41
CA ARG A 296 14.96 -21.59 9.92
C ARG A 296 14.59 -23.04 9.63
N GLY A 297 15.31 -23.71 8.74
CA GLY A 297 15.02 -25.06 8.25
C GLY A 297 13.95 -25.11 7.15
N LEU A 298 13.80 -24.02 6.39
CA LEU A 298 12.81 -23.89 5.31
C LEU A 298 13.44 -24.22 3.96
N SER A 299 12.76 -25.06 3.17
CA SER A 299 13.08 -25.24 1.75
C SER A 299 12.78 -23.95 0.97
N LEU A 300 13.60 -23.63 -0.04
CA LEU A 300 13.39 -22.50 -0.96
C LEU A 300 12.17 -22.69 -1.89
N ASP A 301 11.49 -23.84 -1.82
CA ASP A 301 10.16 -24.06 -2.41
C ASP A 301 9.01 -23.62 -1.49
N SER A 302 9.28 -23.38 -0.20
CA SER A 302 8.27 -22.97 0.76
C SER A 302 7.86 -21.49 0.57
N PRO A 303 6.55 -21.19 0.42
CA PRO A 303 6.07 -19.84 0.12
C PRO A 303 5.97 -18.91 1.35
N MET A 304 6.53 -19.29 2.52
CA MET A 304 6.36 -18.54 3.78
C MET A 304 6.78 -17.07 3.70
N ALA A 305 7.74 -16.72 2.83
CA ALA A 305 8.19 -15.35 2.58
C ALA A 305 7.05 -14.36 2.28
N VAL A 306 5.94 -14.84 1.71
CA VAL A 306 4.74 -14.03 1.41
C VAL A 306 4.06 -13.51 2.70
N LEU A 307 4.04 -14.30 3.77
CA LEU A 307 3.47 -13.92 5.06
C LEU A 307 4.53 -13.35 6.02
N LEU A 308 5.74 -13.88 5.97
CA LEU A 308 6.86 -13.50 6.84
C LEU A 308 7.55 -12.19 6.42
N THR A 309 7.21 -11.58 5.28
CA THR A 309 7.77 -10.30 4.84
C THR A 309 7.65 -9.21 5.93
N TYR A 310 6.54 -9.13 6.66
CA TYR A 310 6.33 -8.11 7.69
C TYR A 310 7.28 -8.27 8.89
N PRO A 311 7.32 -9.40 9.63
CA PRO A 311 8.25 -9.56 10.75
C PRO A 311 9.72 -9.51 10.32
N LEU A 312 10.09 -10.06 9.16
CA LEU A 312 11.48 -10.01 8.70
C LEU A 312 11.91 -8.61 8.27
N THR A 313 10.98 -7.79 7.74
CA THR A 313 11.22 -6.36 7.53
C THR A 313 11.42 -5.61 8.85
N VAL A 314 10.60 -5.86 9.88
CA VAL A 314 10.81 -5.26 11.22
C VAL A 314 12.17 -5.65 11.79
N TYR A 315 12.52 -6.93 11.71
CA TYR A 315 13.82 -7.45 12.12
C TYR A 315 14.97 -6.73 11.39
N TYR A 316 14.89 -6.60 10.07
CA TYR A 316 15.91 -5.94 9.26
C TYR A 316 16.07 -4.45 9.61
N VAL A 317 14.95 -3.74 9.83
CA VAL A 317 14.96 -2.34 10.32
C VAL A 317 15.68 -2.24 11.67
N ILE A 318 15.35 -3.08 12.64
CA ILE A 318 15.95 -3.05 14.00
C ILE A 318 17.45 -3.40 13.96
N THR A 319 17.83 -4.40 13.16
CA THR A 319 19.18 -4.99 13.21
C THR A 319 20.20 -4.33 12.29
N HIS A 320 19.76 -3.77 11.16
CA HIS A 320 20.64 -3.17 10.16
C HIS A 320 20.38 -1.66 9.99
N LEU A 321 19.14 -1.27 9.66
CA LEU A 321 18.89 0.10 9.21
C LEU A 321 18.90 1.13 10.36
N VAL A 322 18.35 0.81 11.52
CA VAL A 322 18.39 1.73 12.68
C VAL A 322 19.84 1.95 13.16
N PRO A 323 20.70 0.92 13.35
CA PRO A 323 22.12 1.13 13.68
C PRO A 323 22.90 1.96 12.64
N GLN A 324 22.53 1.88 11.36
CA GLN A 324 23.18 2.66 10.29
C GLN A 324 22.69 4.13 10.24
N SER A 325 21.39 4.35 10.35
CA SER A 325 20.76 5.68 10.19
C SER A 325 20.66 6.48 11.49
N PHE A 326 20.61 5.82 12.64
CA PHE A 326 20.40 6.39 13.97
C PHE A 326 21.29 5.68 15.03
N PRO A 327 22.63 5.64 14.85
CA PRO A 327 23.54 4.95 15.75
C PRO A 327 23.45 5.42 17.21
N GLU A 328 23.09 6.69 17.43
CA GLU A 328 22.89 7.30 18.74
C GLU A 328 21.70 6.70 19.53
N LEU A 329 20.74 6.04 18.85
CA LEU A 329 19.65 5.33 19.51
C LEU A 329 20.15 4.07 20.24
N ASN A 330 21.31 3.55 19.83
CA ASN A 330 21.97 2.35 20.37
C ASN A 330 21.00 1.16 20.55
N ILE A 331 20.15 0.93 19.54
CA ILE A 331 18.95 0.09 19.64
C ILE A 331 19.24 -1.35 20.06
N GLN A 332 20.38 -1.89 19.63
CA GLN A 332 20.82 -3.26 19.90
C GLN A 332 21.12 -3.52 21.40
N ASN A 333 21.40 -2.46 22.17
CA ASN A 333 21.65 -2.56 23.61
C ASN A 333 20.38 -2.37 24.48
N LYS A 334 19.22 -2.10 23.87
CA LYS A 334 17.96 -1.93 24.61
C LYS A 334 17.35 -3.29 24.97
N GLN A 335 17.04 -3.47 26.26
CA GLN A 335 16.38 -4.69 26.75
C GLN A 335 14.88 -4.76 26.40
N SER A 336 14.29 -3.62 26.01
CA SER A 336 12.90 -3.51 25.56
C SER A 336 12.77 -2.44 24.46
N LEU A 337 11.89 -2.66 23.49
CA LEU A 337 11.57 -1.69 22.43
C LEU A 337 10.06 -1.48 22.31
N LYS A 338 9.64 -0.22 22.26
CA LYS A 338 8.29 0.18 21.87
C LYS A 338 8.27 0.59 20.40
N ILE A 339 7.55 -0.17 19.60
CA ILE A 339 7.43 0.04 18.15
C ILE A 339 5.96 0.34 17.84
N HIS A 340 5.70 1.48 17.21
CA HIS A 340 4.38 1.77 16.66
C HIS A 340 4.31 1.29 15.21
N VAL A 341 3.37 0.40 14.91
CA VAL A 341 3.08 -0.08 13.56
C VAL A 341 1.89 0.72 13.01
N VAL A 342 2.13 1.56 12.02
CA VAL A 342 1.18 2.61 11.61
C VAL A 342 0.46 2.30 10.30
N GLU A 343 -0.82 2.68 10.24
CA GLU A 343 -1.79 2.33 9.18
C GLU A 343 -1.91 0.81 8.93
N ALA A 344 -1.62 0.03 9.98
CA ALA A 344 -1.33 -1.40 9.95
C ALA A 344 -2.56 -2.33 9.90
N GLY A 345 -3.61 -1.95 9.14
CA GLY A 345 -4.88 -2.66 9.12
C GLY A 345 -4.75 -4.12 8.62
N LYS A 346 -4.07 -4.32 7.49
CA LYS A 346 -3.85 -5.64 6.88
C LYS A 346 -2.88 -6.49 7.68
N GLU A 347 -1.91 -5.85 8.32
CA GLU A 347 -0.87 -6.49 9.10
C GLU A 347 -1.39 -6.97 10.45
N PHE A 348 -2.42 -6.30 10.99
CA PHE A 348 -3.14 -6.75 12.19
C PHE A 348 -4.01 -7.99 11.91
N ASP A 349 -4.63 -8.12 10.73
CA ASP A 349 -5.29 -9.38 10.32
C ASP A 349 -4.33 -10.57 10.30
N LEU A 350 -3.02 -10.31 10.19
CA LEU A 350 -1.93 -11.28 10.18
C LEU A 350 -1.15 -11.35 11.51
N VAL A 351 -1.63 -10.74 12.61
CA VAL A 351 -0.85 -10.45 13.84
C VAL A 351 0.02 -11.61 14.36
N MET A 352 -0.38 -12.86 14.22
CA MET A 352 0.42 -14.01 14.66
C MET A 352 1.72 -14.23 13.87
N VAL A 353 1.90 -13.64 12.67
CA VAL A 353 3.21 -13.66 11.98
C VAL A 353 4.29 -12.96 12.80
N PHE A 354 3.92 -11.94 13.58
CA PHE A 354 4.86 -11.18 14.41
C PHE A 354 5.39 -11.99 15.59
N TRP A 355 4.82 -13.17 15.88
CA TRP A 355 5.42 -14.16 16.78
C TRP A 355 6.87 -14.49 16.41
N GLU A 356 7.21 -14.52 15.11
CA GLU A 356 8.58 -14.82 14.65
C GLU A 356 9.61 -13.81 15.18
N LEU A 357 9.20 -12.60 15.60
CA LEU A 357 10.10 -11.65 16.25
C LEU A 357 10.61 -12.13 17.62
N LEU A 358 9.85 -12.93 18.37
CA LEU A 358 10.33 -13.59 19.60
C LEU A 358 11.36 -14.70 19.32
N VAL A 359 11.33 -15.24 18.11
CA VAL A 359 12.26 -16.27 17.63
C VAL A 359 13.55 -15.63 17.11
N LEU A 360 13.44 -14.48 16.44
CA LEU A 360 14.55 -13.71 15.87
C LEU A 360 15.26 -12.79 16.88
N LEU A 361 14.55 -12.22 17.85
CA LEU A 361 15.07 -11.24 18.83
C LEU A 361 14.83 -11.67 20.30
N PRO A 362 15.22 -12.89 20.73
CA PRO A 362 14.87 -13.44 22.04
C PRO A 362 15.46 -12.69 23.26
N HIS A 363 16.37 -11.75 23.02
CA HIS A 363 17.00 -10.93 24.07
C HIS A 363 16.24 -9.63 24.38
N VAL A 364 15.26 -9.26 23.56
CA VAL A 364 14.54 -7.97 23.62
C VAL A 364 13.06 -8.21 23.93
N ALA A 365 12.49 -7.49 24.91
CA ALA A 365 11.04 -7.43 25.09
C ALA A 365 10.42 -6.46 24.07
N LEU A 366 9.40 -6.88 23.35
CA LEU A 366 8.81 -6.08 22.26
C LEU A 366 7.41 -5.62 22.64
N GLU A 367 7.14 -4.32 22.52
CA GLU A 367 5.79 -3.76 22.55
C GLU A 367 5.45 -3.27 21.14
N LEU A 368 4.58 -3.99 20.43
CA LEU A 368 4.04 -3.57 19.13
C LEU A 368 2.67 -2.92 19.33
N GLN A 369 2.58 -1.62 19.09
CA GLN A 369 1.31 -0.90 19.10
C GLN A 369 0.84 -0.67 17.67
N PHE A 370 -0.21 -1.37 17.25
CA PHE A 370 -0.86 -1.21 15.95
C PHE A 370 -1.79 0.02 16.01
N VAL A 371 -1.61 0.96 15.08
CA VAL A 371 -2.31 2.26 15.08
C VAL A 371 -2.81 2.59 13.68
N GLY A 372 -4.10 2.84 13.54
CA GLY A 372 -4.74 3.21 12.27
C GLY A 372 -6.26 3.21 12.41
N ASP A 373 -6.96 4.02 11.62
CA ASP A 373 -8.43 4.06 11.62
C ASP A 373 -9.08 2.89 10.84
N GLY A 374 -8.31 2.19 10.00
CA GLY A 374 -8.72 0.96 9.33
C GLY A 374 -8.62 -0.31 10.20
N LEU A 375 -8.25 -0.19 11.47
CA LEU A 375 -8.29 -1.28 12.44
C LEU A 375 -9.73 -1.47 12.94
N PRO A 376 -10.16 -2.71 13.30
CA PRO A 376 -11.52 -2.95 13.79
C PRO A 376 -11.82 -2.12 15.05
N PRO A 377 -12.91 -1.31 15.10
CA PRO A 377 -13.24 -0.47 16.26
C PRO A 377 -13.43 -1.27 17.56
N GLU A 378 -13.89 -2.51 17.48
CA GLU A 378 -14.06 -3.43 18.62
C GLU A 378 -12.71 -3.87 19.21
N SER A 379 -11.63 -3.68 18.44
CA SER A 379 -10.25 -3.95 18.85
C SER A 379 -9.56 -2.74 19.48
N ASP A 380 -10.16 -1.55 19.53
CA ASP A 380 -9.53 -0.38 20.14
C ASP A 380 -9.21 -0.61 21.63
N GLN A 381 -8.01 -0.18 22.05
CA GLN A 381 -7.47 -0.36 23.41
C GLN A 381 -7.30 -1.83 23.86
N GLN A 382 -7.53 -2.81 23.00
CA GLN A 382 -7.17 -4.19 23.29
C GLN A 382 -5.66 -4.32 23.48
N HIS A 383 -5.27 -5.13 24.46
CA HIS A 383 -3.89 -5.49 24.72
C HIS A 383 -3.78 -6.95 25.16
N PHE A 384 -2.83 -7.67 24.59
CA PHE A 384 -2.57 -9.07 24.90
C PHE A 384 -1.07 -9.34 24.84
N THR A 385 -0.62 -10.31 25.62
CA THR A 385 0.79 -10.70 25.66
C THR A 385 0.96 -12.10 25.09
N LEU A 386 1.89 -12.22 24.15
CA LEU A 386 2.33 -13.46 23.54
C LEU A 386 3.64 -13.88 24.26
N GLN A 387 3.64 -15.04 24.92
CA GLN A 387 4.78 -15.52 25.72
C GLN A 387 5.26 -16.91 25.26
N ARG A 388 6.59 -17.08 25.14
CA ARG A 388 7.23 -18.34 24.72
C ARG A 388 7.41 -19.27 25.93
N ASP A 389 6.34 -19.96 26.29
CA ASP A 389 6.32 -20.95 27.38
C ASP A 389 6.77 -22.36 26.92
N GLY A 390 7.91 -22.42 26.22
CA GLY A 390 8.47 -23.66 25.67
C GLY A 390 8.12 -23.84 24.20
N PRO A 391 7.76 -25.06 23.73
CA PRO A 391 7.19 -25.27 22.40
C PRO A 391 5.73 -24.80 22.29
N GLU A 392 5.05 -24.59 23.41
CA GLU A 392 3.69 -24.07 23.48
C GLU A 392 3.69 -22.53 23.67
N VAL A 393 2.66 -21.89 23.13
CA VAL A 393 2.44 -20.44 23.26
C VAL A 393 1.32 -20.17 24.23
N SER A 394 1.64 -19.42 25.29
CA SER A 394 0.61 -18.88 26.18
C SER A 394 0.23 -17.47 25.73
N VAL A 395 -1.08 -17.27 25.54
CA VAL A 395 -1.66 -15.96 25.22
C VAL A 395 -2.42 -15.51 26.45
N ARG A 396 -1.96 -14.41 27.05
CA ARG A 396 -2.56 -13.88 28.28
C ARG A 396 -3.32 -12.60 27.94
N PRO A 397 -4.67 -12.57 28.12
CA PRO A 397 -5.44 -11.35 28.01
C PRO A 397 -4.91 -10.33 29.01
N GLY A 398 -4.62 -9.12 28.55
CA GLY A 398 -4.35 -8.01 29.44
C GLY A 398 -5.64 -7.55 30.10
N SER A 399 -5.83 -7.90 31.37
CA SER A 399 -6.90 -7.30 32.18
C SER A 399 -6.39 -6.02 32.83
N GLY A 400 -7.13 -4.92 32.66
CA GLY A 400 -6.91 -3.71 33.41
C GLY A 400 -7.08 -3.99 34.91
N VAL A 401 -5.99 -3.86 35.66
CA VAL A 401 -5.92 -4.03 37.12
C VAL A 401 -6.26 -5.44 37.62
N SER A 402 -5.26 -6.33 37.60
CA SER A 402 -5.14 -7.33 38.68
C SER A 402 -3.68 -7.64 39.00
N ALA A 403 -3.21 -7.15 40.15
CA ALA A 403 -1.97 -7.63 40.73
C ALA A 403 -2.22 -9.02 41.35
N ARG A 404 -1.70 -10.07 40.72
CA ARG A 404 -1.47 -11.37 41.40
C ARG A 404 -0.06 -11.86 41.16
N LEU A 405 0.69 -11.89 42.25
CA LEU A 405 1.94 -12.63 42.36
C LEU A 405 1.66 -14.12 42.11
N SER A 406 2.35 -14.73 41.16
CA SER A 406 2.52 -16.18 41.11
C SER A 406 3.92 -16.54 41.59
N CYS A 407 3.98 -17.27 42.71
CA CYS A 407 5.20 -17.85 43.22
C CYS A 407 5.63 -19.01 42.32
N GLY A 408 6.84 -18.92 41.78
CA GLY A 408 7.51 -19.98 41.04
C GLY A 408 9.00 -19.66 41.06
N THR A 409 9.85 -20.64 41.38
CA THR A 409 11.28 -20.45 41.52
C THR A 409 11.89 -19.85 40.26
N LYS A 410 12.53 -18.67 40.39
CA LYS A 410 13.21 -17.99 39.28
C LYS A 410 14.42 -18.81 38.83
N GLU A 411 14.23 -19.69 37.85
CA GLU A 411 15.35 -20.07 36.99
C GLU A 411 15.84 -18.81 36.25
N LYS A 412 17.14 -18.55 36.31
CA LYS A 412 17.80 -17.45 35.58
C LYS A 412 17.85 -17.80 34.09
N GLY A 413 16.73 -17.64 33.39
CA GLY A 413 16.60 -17.94 31.97
C GLY A 413 15.89 -16.82 31.20
N SER A 414 16.61 -16.24 30.24
CA SER A 414 16.22 -15.18 29.29
C SER A 414 14.86 -15.37 28.56
N ARG A 415 13.72 -15.26 29.25
CA ARG A 415 12.41 -15.06 28.60
C ARG A 415 12.08 -13.57 28.48
N ARG A 416 11.49 -13.22 27.33
CA ARG A 416 11.07 -11.89 26.91
C ARG A 416 9.74 -12.03 26.18
N ASP A 417 8.86 -11.07 26.39
CA ASP A 417 7.48 -11.13 25.92
C ASP A 417 7.25 -10.21 24.72
N LEU A 418 6.24 -10.57 23.91
CA LEU A 418 5.72 -9.72 22.85
C LEU A 418 4.34 -9.20 23.27
N GLN A 419 4.28 -7.93 23.65
CA GLN A 419 3.04 -7.23 23.95
C GLN A 419 2.46 -6.66 22.66
N ILE A 420 1.22 -7.03 22.34
CA ILE A 420 0.45 -6.41 21.26
C ILE A 420 -0.53 -5.43 21.89
N LYS A 421 -0.60 -4.21 21.35
CA LYS A 421 -1.59 -3.18 21.70
C LYS A 421 -2.23 -2.65 20.43
N VAL A 422 -3.50 -2.27 20.51
CA VAL A 422 -4.28 -1.83 19.36
C VAL A 422 -4.86 -0.44 19.63
N SER A 423 -4.88 0.42 18.62
CA SER A 423 -5.42 1.77 18.69
C SER A 423 -6.11 2.14 17.39
N ALA A 424 -7.43 1.94 17.34
CA ALA A 424 -8.26 2.10 16.13
C ALA A 424 -8.55 3.58 15.84
N ARG A 425 -7.51 4.34 15.52
CA ARG A 425 -7.54 5.79 15.31
C ARG A 425 -6.36 6.27 14.46
N PRO A 426 -6.47 7.42 13.76
CA PRO A 426 -5.35 8.02 13.05
C PRO A 426 -4.17 8.34 13.97
N TYR A 427 -2.94 8.18 13.48
CA TYR A 427 -1.73 8.32 14.30
C TYR A 427 -1.57 9.70 14.97
N HIS A 428 -2.01 10.78 14.32
CA HIS A 428 -1.96 12.12 14.91
C HIS A 428 -2.89 12.30 16.13
N LEU A 429 -3.91 11.45 16.31
CA LEU A 429 -4.77 11.42 17.49
C LEU A 429 -4.26 10.46 18.58
N LEU A 430 -3.13 9.78 18.35
CA LEU A 430 -2.54 8.88 19.33
C LEU A 430 -1.97 9.66 20.53
N GLN A 431 -2.55 9.40 21.69
CA GLN A 431 -2.02 9.81 22.98
C GLN A 431 -1.25 8.64 23.61
N GLY A 432 -0.07 8.92 24.16
CA GLY A 432 0.79 7.92 24.76
C GLY A 432 2.25 8.34 24.82
N PRO A 433 3.13 7.49 25.35
CA PRO A 433 4.58 7.73 25.35
C PRO A 433 5.15 7.84 23.93
N LYS A 434 6.26 8.56 23.78
CA LYS A 434 7.06 8.51 22.56
C LYS A 434 7.57 7.07 22.35
N PRO A 435 7.36 6.43 21.19
CA PRO A 435 7.96 5.13 20.87
C PRO A 435 9.47 5.24 20.59
N ASP A 436 10.16 4.10 20.63
CA ASP A 436 11.55 3.98 20.19
C ASP A 436 11.67 4.01 18.67
N LEU A 437 10.68 3.44 17.97
CA LEU A 437 10.67 3.23 16.52
C LEU A 437 9.23 3.30 15.98
N VAL A 438 9.08 3.81 14.76
CA VAL A 438 7.82 3.74 13.99
C VAL A 438 8.08 2.96 12.71
N ILE A 439 7.16 2.05 12.36
CA ILE A 439 7.20 1.28 11.10
C ILE A 439 5.83 1.39 10.42
N GLY A 440 5.80 1.78 9.14
CA GLY A 440 4.62 1.65 8.28
C GLY A 440 4.90 0.72 7.10
N PHE A 441 3.90 -0.05 6.68
CA PHE A 441 3.99 -0.99 5.56
C PHE A 441 3.16 -0.52 4.38
N ASN A 442 3.74 -0.49 3.17
CA ASN A 442 3.10 -0.04 1.92
C ASN A 442 2.26 1.23 2.13
N SER A 443 2.89 2.24 2.74
CA SER A 443 2.19 3.26 3.50
C SER A 443 1.47 4.30 2.65
N GLY A 444 1.86 4.44 1.37
CA GLY A 444 1.20 5.27 0.37
C GLY A 444 0.67 6.59 0.93
N PHE A 445 1.56 7.48 1.37
CA PHE A 445 1.21 8.73 2.03
C PHE A 445 0.23 9.57 1.19
N GLY A 446 0.42 9.60 -0.13
CA GLY A 446 -0.46 10.28 -1.08
C GLY A 446 -1.84 9.64 -1.30
N LEU A 447 -2.12 8.46 -0.71
CA LEU A 447 -3.41 7.76 -0.84
C LEU A 447 -4.41 8.12 0.26
N LYS A 448 -3.99 8.86 1.31
CA LYS A 448 -4.82 9.07 2.49
C LYS A 448 -4.50 10.38 3.25
N ASP A 449 -5.49 11.27 3.33
CA ASP A 449 -5.36 12.61 3.95
C ASP A 449 -4.90 12.60 5.42
N THR A 450 -5.09 11.50 6.16
CA THR A 450 -4.63 11.40 7.56
C THR A 450 -3.12 11.56 7.69
N TRP A 451 -2.34 11.26 6.64
CA TRP A 451 -0.90 11.45 6.60
C TRP A 451 -0.49 12.91 6.69
N LEU A 452 -1.27 13.84 6.15
CA LEU A 452 -1.00 15.28 6.23
C LEU A 452 -0.96 15.79 7.69
N SER A 453 -1.66 15.10 8.61
CA SER A 453 -1.62 15.37 10.05
C SER A 453 -0.65 14.45 10.81
N SER A 454 -0.49 13.20 10.37
CA SER A 454 0.38 12.21 11.02
C SER A 454 1.88 12.45 10.78
N LEU A 455 2.28 12.94 9.60
CA LEU A 455 3.68 13.27 9.30
C LEU A 455 4.21 14.45 10.14
N PRO A 456 3.48 15.58 10.32
CA PRO A 456 3.84 16.62 11.29
C PRO A 456 3.98 16.10 12.72
N ARG A 457 3.12 15.16 13.14
CA ARG A 457 3.22 14.54 14.47
C ARG A 457 4.51 13.74 14.62
N LEU A 458 4.88 12.93 13.63
CA LEU A 458 6.15 12.20 13.61
C LEU A 458 7.35 13.16 13.63
N GLN A 459 7.32 14.23 12.84
CA GLN A 459 8.35 15.28 12.86
C GLN A 459 8.47 15.99 14.21
N SER A 460 7.35 16.27 14.89
CA SER A 460 7.38 16.87 16.24
C SER A 460 8.00 15.93 17.28
N LEU A 461 7.74 14.62 17.16
CA LEU A 461 8.21 13.62 18.12
C LEU A 461 9.68 13.25 17.89
N ARG A 462 10.23 13.46 16.68
CA ARG A 462 11.60 13.07 16.30
C ARG A 462 11.86 11.59 16.62
N VAL A 463 10.96 10.71 16.18
CA VAL A 463 11.12 9.25 16.30
C VAL A 463 11.74 8.72 15.01
N PRO A 464 12.76 7.85 15.06
CA PRO A 464 13.18 7.05 13.91
C PRO A 464 11.97 6.35 13.28
N ALA A 465 11.62 6.71 12.03
CA ALA A 465 10.41 6.24 11.38
C ALA A 465 10.75 5.69 10.00
N PHE A 466 10.56 4.38 9.84
CA PHE A 466 10.83 3.63 8.64
C PHE A 466 9.53 3.23 7.95
N PHE A 467 9.54 3.24 6.63
CA PHE A 467 8.36 3.01 5.80
C PHE A 467 8.74 2.11 4.64
N THR A 468 7.85 1.18 4.29
CA THR A 468 7.96 0.42 3.06
C THR A 468 6.98 0.92 2.01
N GLU A 469 7.34 0.71 0.75
CA GLU A 469 6.44 0.93 -0.37
C GLU A 469 6.63 -0.13 -1.46
N SER A 470 5.58 -0.31 -2.26
CA SER A 470 5.46 -1.37 -3.27
C SER A 470 6.18 -1.09 -4.58
N SER A 471 6.59 0.16 -4.80
CA SER A 471 7.22 0.64 -6.04
C SER A 471 8.01 1.93 -5.83
N GLU A 472 8.99 2.22 -6.69
CA GLU A 472 9.71 3.50 -6.66
C GLU A 472 8.79 4.69 -6.97
N TYR A 473 7.74 4.48 -7.78
CA TYR A 473 6.72 5.50 -8.01
C TYR A 473 6.06 5.92 -6.69
N GLY A 474 5.65 4.93 -5.88
CA GLY A 474 5.11 5.20 -4.54
C GLY A 474 6.12 5.92 -3.64
N CYS A 475 7.39 5.52 -3.63
CA CYS A 475 8.43 6.22 -2.87
C CYS A 475 8.57 7.70 -3.27
N VAL A 476 8.46 8.05 -4.56
CA VAL A 476 8.51 9.45 -5.01
C VAL A 476 7.26 10.22 -4.58
N MET A 477 6.07 9.60 -4.63
CA MET A 477 4.84 10.23 -4.12
C MET A 477 4.88 10.45 -2.60
N ASP A 478 5.50 9.53 -1.86
CA ASP A 478 5.65 9.63 -0.41
C ASP A 478 6.67 10.71 0.00
N ASP A 479 7.79 10.84 -0.71
CA ASP A 479 8.75 11.94 -0.53
C ASP A 479 8.09 13.30 -0.80
N GLN A 480 7.34 13.43 -1.90
CA GLN A 480 6.56 14.64 -2.22
C GLN A 480 5.54 14.95 -1.11
N THR A 481 4.81 13.93 -0.63
CA THR A 481 3.81 14.12 0.44
C THR A 481 4.47 14.55 1.75
N MET A 482 5.64 13.97 2.09
CA MET A 482 6.43 14.36 3.26
C MET A 482 6.95 15.80 3.15
N ALA A 483 7.45 16.20 1.98
CA ALA A 483 7.88 17.57 1.70
C ALA A 483 6.74 18.57 1.83
N VAL A 484 5.56 18.28 1.26
CA VAL A 484 4.36 19.12 1.36
C VAL A 484 3.85 19.21 2.81
N ALA A 485 3.75 18.09 3.52
CA ALA A 485 3.17 18.05 4.86
C ALA A 485 4.08 18.66 5.93
N THR A 486 5.40 18.61 5.77
CA THR A 486 6.36 18.90 6.86
C THR A 486 7.53 19.82 6.50
N GLY A 487 7.82 20.00 5.21
CA GLY A 487 9.07 20.61 4.73
C GLY A 487 10.32 19.78 5.03
N GLY A 488 10.18 18.50 5.38
CA GLY A 488 11.24 17.49 5.40
C GLY A 488 11.31 16.73 4.07
N GLY A 489 11.77 15.48 4.13
CA GLY A 489 11.77 14.55 2.98
C GLY A 489 12.00 13.11 3.45
N THR A 490 12.39 12.22 2.54
CA THR A 490 12.75 10.82 2.83
C THR A 490 14.22 10.50 2.53
N SER A 491 14.75 9.42 3.09
CA SER A 491 16.00 8.83 2.62
C SER A 491 15.82 8.27 1.19
N PRO A 492 16.88 8.13 0.39
CA PRO A 492 16.82 7.37 -0.85
C PRO A 492 16.25 5.96 -0.59
N PRO A 493 15.24 5.50 -1.34
CA PRO A 493 14.63 4.19 -1.11
C PRO A 493 15.59 3.07 -1.53
N GLN A 494 15.72 2.05 -0.67
CA GLN A 494 16.56 0.88 -0.91
C GLN A 494 15.70 -0.37 -1.09
N PRO A 495 16.07 -1.33 -1.95
CA PRO A 495 15.36 -2.61 -2.05
C PRO A 495 15.33 -3.34 -0.70
N ASN A 496 14.16 -3.82 -0.31
CA ASN A 496 14.02 -4.67 0.86
C ASN A 496 14.51 -6.09 0.52
N PRO A 497 15.51 -6.65 1.24
CA PRO A 497 15.90 -8.05 1.07
C PRO A 497 14.78 -9.03 1.46
N PHE A 498 13.85 -8.60 2.31
CA PHE A 498 12.70 -9.37 2.80
C PHE A 498 11.36 -8.93 2.17
N ARG A 499 11.39 -8.35 0.97
CA ARG A 499 10.16 -8.09 0.18
C ARG A 499 9.40 -9.38 -0.11
N SER A 500 8.08 -9.27 -0.26
CA SER A 500 7.24 -10.40 -0.67
C SER A 500 7.59 -10.85 -2.10
N PRO A 501 7.66 -12.16 -2.38
CA PRO A 501 8.02 -12.65 -3.72
C PRO A 501 6.88 -12.53 -4.74
N PHE A 502 5.64 -12.30 -4.30
CA PHE A 502 4.49 -12.20 -5.21
C PHE A 502 4.46 -10.84 -5.91
N ARG A 503 4.56 -10.84 -7.25
CA ARG A 503 4.33 -9.64 -8.05
C ARG A 503 2.88 -9.17 -7.91
N LEU A 504 2.72 -7.91 -7.56
CA LEU A 504 1.44 -7.21 -7.57
C LEU A 504 1.17 -6.73 -9.00
N ARG A 505 -0.03 -6.99 -9.52
CA ARG A 505 -0.43 -6.61 -10.88
C ARG A 505 -1.45 -5.48 -10.81
N ALA A 506 -1.08 -4.32 -11.34
CA ALA A 506 -2.02 -3.23 -11.60
C ALA A 506 -2.89 -3.54 -12.84
N ALA A 507 -4.10 -2.98 -12.90
CA ALA A 507 -4.93 -3.10 -14.08
C ALA A 507 -4.37 -2.24 -15.24
N ASP A 508 -3.90 -1.03 -14.95
CA ASP A 508 -3.63 0.02 -15.93
C ASP A 508 -2.14 0.18 -16.34
N ASN A 509 -1.24 -0.56 -15.69
CA ASN A 509 0.19 -0.46 -15.94
C ASN A 509 0.95 -1.79 -15.69
N CYS A 510 2.14 -1.92 -16.27
CA CYS A 510 2.98 -3.12 -16.23
C CYS A 510 4.08 -3.09 -15.14
N MET A 511 4.07 -2.10 -14.25
CA MET A 511 5.15 -1.86 -13.30
C MET A 511 5.50 -3.09 -12.43
N PRO A 512 6.79 -3.25 -12.04
CA PRO A 512 7.26 -4.39 -11.24
C PRO A 512 6.99 -4.18 -9.74
N TRP A 513 5.72 -4.19 -9.33
CA TRP A 513 5.32 -3.97 -7.94
C TRP A 513 5.42 -5.24 -7.08
N TYR A 514 5.85 -5.11 -5.82
CA TYR A 514 5.90 -6.19 -4.83
C TYR A 514 5.51 -5.66 -3.45
N CYS A 515 4.87 -6.47 -2.60
CA CYS A 515 4.59 -6.02 -1.22
C CYS A 515 5.90 -5.82 -0.45
N ASN A 516 6.06 -4.67 0.22
CA ASN A 516 7.27 -4.25 0.91
C ASN A 516 8.53 -4.20 0.01
N ALA A 517 8.41 -3.82 -1.27
CA ALA A 517 9.51 -3.83 -2.24
C ALA A 517 10.71 -2.97 -1.82
N PHE A 518 10.44 -1.76 -1.32
CA PHE A 518 11.43 -0.76 -0.92
C PHE A 518 11.28 -0.37 0.54
N ILE A 519 12.37 0.10 1.16
CA ILE A 519 12.38 0.72 2.49
C ILE A 519 13.04 2.10 2.39
N PHE A 520 12.48 3.08 3.10
CA PHE A 520 13.08 4.37 3.37
C PHE A 520 12.80 4.80 4.82
N HIS A 521 13.46 5.87 5.29
CA HIS A 521 13.11 6.54 6.55
C HIS A 521 12.79 8.01 6.33
N LEU A 522 12.07 8.61 7.29
CA LEU A 522 11.82 10.06 7.26
C LEU A 522 13.10 10.85 7.59
N VAL A 523 13.26 11.98 6.90
CA VAL A 523 14.31 12.98 7.14
C VAL A 523 13.62 14.26 7.61
N TYR A 524 13.64 14.47 8.92
CA TYR A 524 12.93 15.59 9.55
C TYR A 524 13.69 16.91 9.38
N LYS A 525 12.97 17.97 8.99
CA LYS A 525 13.49 19.34 8.91
C LYS A 525 14.19 19.75 10.21
N PRO A 526 15.37 20.40 10.21
CA PRO A 526 16.03 20.84 11.45
C PRO A 526 15.14 21.79 12.27
N PRO A 527 15.26 21.80 13.61
CA PRO A 527 14.42 22.64 14.46
C PRO A 527 14.66 24.12 14.18
N GLN A 528 13.59 24.89 13.94
CA GLN A 528 13.67 26.34 13.80
C GLN A 528 14.22 26.94 15.10
N GLY A 529 15.41 27.54 15.02
CA GLY A 529 16.18 27.98 16.18
C GLY A 529 17.59 27.38 16.25
N SER A 530 17.85 26.21 15.64
CA SER A 530 19.21 25.67 15.48
C SER A 530 19.96 26.28 14.30
N GLY A 531 19.65 27.54 13.97
CA GLY A 531 20.56 28.38 13.23
C GLY A 531 21.76 28.63 14.13
N ALA A 532 22.77 27.76 14.05
CA ALA A 532 24.11 28.16 14.40
C ALA A 532 24.35 29.47 13.66
N ARG A 533 24.49 30.58 14.41
CA ARG A 533 25.08 31.79 13.85
C ARG A 533 26.43 31.32 13.32
N THR A 534 26.55 31.22 12.00
CA THR A 534 27.85 31.30 11.36
C THR A 534 28.48 32.54 11.96
N ALA A 535 29.59 32.34 12.69
CA ALA A 535 30.39 33.47 13.15
C ALA A 535 30.61 34.36 11.92
N PRO A 536 30.41 35.69 12.02
CA PRO A 536 30.54 36.55 10.86
C PRO A 536 31.94 36.33 10.28
N GLY A 537 31.98 35.68 9.13
CA GLY A 537 33.21 35.55 8.37
C GLY A 537 33.76 36.96 8.10
N PRO A 538 35.08 37.13 7.96
CA PRO A 538 35.65 38.43 7.65
C PRO A 538 34.90 39.01 6.46
N GLY A 539 34.27 40.17 6.69
CA GLY A 539 33.27 40.71 5.77
C GLY A 539 33.85 40.86 4.36
N ALA A 540 33.04 40.57 3.35
CA ALA A 540 33.44 40.77 1.97
C ALA A 540 33.98 42.21 1.81
N PRO A 541 35.17 42.40 1.21
CA PRO A 541 35.71 43.73 1.00
C PRO A 541 34.70 44.54 0.18
N ALA A 542 34.48 45.80 0.59
CA ALA A 542 33.52 46.67 -0.08
C ALA A 542 33.83 46.77 -1.59
N PRO A 543 32.81 46.79 -2.46
CA PRO A 543 33.05 46.93 -3.89
C PRO A 543 33.79 48.23 -4.16
N THR A 544 34.95 48.13 -4.81
CA THR A 544 35.78 49.28 -5.16
C THR A 544 34.95 50.25 -6.01
N PRO A 545 34.81 51.54 -5.63
CA PRO A 545 34.02 52.48 -6.42
C PRO A 545 34.63 52.66 -7.81
N ALA A 546 33.78 52.63 -8.83
CA ALA A 546 34.21 52.82 -10.22
C ALA A 546 34.89 54.19 -10.40
N ALA A 547 36.11 54.19 -10.91
CA ALA A 547 36.86 55.43 -11.15
C ALA A 547 36.21 56.25 -12.28
N PRO A 548 36.06 57.58 -12.11
CA PRO A 548 35.49 58.45 -13.13
C PRO A 548 36.44 58.61 -14.33
N PRO A 549 35.92 58.98 -15.52
CA PRO A 549 36.73 59.09 -16.74
C PRO A 549 37.78 60.22 -16.64
N ALA A 550 39.00 59.92 -17.07
CA ALA A 550 40.12 60.86 -17.01
C ALA A 550 39.99 62.01 -18.04
N PRO A 551 40.23 63.28 -17.66
CA PRO A 551 40.16 64.41 -18.58
C PRO A 551 41.44 64.55 -19.42
N ALA A 552 41.31 64.54 -20.75
CA ALA A 552 42.43 64.75 -21.66
C ALA A 552 42.88 66.23 -21.67
N ARG A 553 43.99 66.55 -20.98
CA ARG A 553 44.54 67.92 -20.92
C ARG A 553 45.61 68.15 -22.02
N ARG A 554 45.49 69.30 -22.68
CA ARG A 554 46.26 69.82 -23.84
C ARG A 554 47.76 69.48 -23.89
N ARG A 555 48.24 69.05 -25.06
CA ARG A 555 49.66 69.14 -25.48
C ARG A 555 50.06 70.60 -25.77
N ARG A 556 51.32 70.96 -25.44
CA ARG A 556 51.99 72.20 -25.90
C ARG A 556 53.47 71.89 -26.15
N GLY A 557 53.94 72.19 -27.38
CA GLY A 557 55.30 72.49 -27.90
C GLY A 557 56.54 71.79 -27.32
N GLU A 558 57.56 71.41 -28.09
CA GLU A 558 57.91 71.60 -29.52
C GLU A 558 58.65 70.34 -30.05
N LYS A 559 59.35 70.23 -31.22
CA LYS A 559 59.72 71.16 -32.31
C LYS A 559 59.78 70.44 -33.67
N LYS A 560 60.64 70.88 -34.60
CA LYS A 560 60.94 70.30 -35.93
C LYS A 560 62.47 70.01 -36.04
N PRO A 561 62.94 69.06 -36.88
CA PRO A 561 62.97 69.15 -38.36
C PRO A 561 62.44 67.87 -39.06
N GLY A 562 62.23 67.78 -40.39
CA GLY A 562 62.31 68.76 -41.49
C GLY A 562 62.45 68.07 -42.86
N ARG A 563 61.74 68.55 -43.91
CA ARG A 563 61.70 68.02 -45.32
C ARG A 563 61.09 66.59 -45.47
N GLY A 564 60.39 66.22 -46.54
CA GLY A 564 59.84 66.98 -47.68
C GLY A 564 59.22 66.05 -48.75
N ALA A 565 58.33 66.60 -49.61
CA ALA A 565 57.78 66.00 -50.85
C ALA A 565 56.90 64.72 -50.73
N ARG A 566 56.13 64.29 -51.77
CA ARG A 566 55.18 64.97 -52.71
C ARG A 566 54.45 63.88 -53.53
N ARG A 567 53.19 64.14 -53.96
CA ARG A 567 52.35 63.34 -54.92
C ARG A 567 51.83 62.00 -54.37
N ARG A 568 50.53 61.66 -54.47
CA ARG A 568 49.65 61.46 -55.66
C ARG A 568 50.10 60.31 -56.57
N ARG A 569 49.39 59.19 -56.55
CA ARG A 569 48.14 59.07 -57.33
C ARG A 569 47.05 58.44 -56.49
#